data_AF-A0A668AZK5-F1
#
_entry.id   AF-A0A668AZK5-F1
#
_cell.length_a   1.000
_cell.length_b   1.000
_cell.length_c   1.000
_cell.angle_alpha   90.00
_cell.angle_beta   90.00
_cell.angle_gamma   90.00
#
_symmetry.space_group_name_H-M   'P 1'
#
loop_
_entity.id
_entity.type
_entity.pdbx_description
1 polymer ?
#
loop_
_entity_poly.entity_id
_entity_poly.type
_entity_poly.pdbx_seq_one_letter_code
_entity_poly.pdbx_strand_id
1 'polypeptide(L)'
;MALFLYSKQPSFGKLNIPKPQSVTSERRTSFFGARTSGAGLPRNSTLGGFGGAEKIKDVRPLHDKAFVQQCIRQLHEFLTEKGFPGSVSTKTLQSPSSKEFLKMFEFIYSQLDPTFQMPTSKVEEEVPRILKDLGYPFALSKSSMYSVGAPHTWPQVLGSLIWLIDTVKIYWYMSKQELLFSDFSEDISIEEGAEYNKLFLDYTAETYSKFMQGADTFEDEDEAYLDRLMSKRMDKVRLQTDLKKLQLFRSNVESFKANLESKCSELNEELESTAQHLESLKQEQDRLQHLLQNQKFTPADVERINREKKELQQTISSLTKSLEEAEQHMWNEETAVSKEKEKAALKLVEYNKLARKLKLIPMSAENACGHDFEIRTISDYGPSTMVQYKTQIQMPLSKLISNVEEENSRLTNMKLSLEESVEQVAMLQIHCTVFSITFIVN
;
A
#
# COMPACT_ATOMS: atom_id res chain seq x y z
N MET A 1 14.38 -12.28 -5.73
CA MET A 1 13.39 -12.02 -6.80
C MET A 1 14.08 -11.18 -7.86
N ALA A 2 14.79 -11.81 -8.80
CA ALA A 2 15.53 -11.14 -9.86
C ALA A 2 14.84 -11.45 -11.19
N LEU A 3 14.19 -10.44 -11.77
CA LEU A 3 13.59 -10.48 -13.09
C LEU A 3 14.52 -9.71 -14.04
N PHE A 4 15.10 -10.40 -15.01
CA PHE A 4 15.58 -9.76 -16.23
C PHE A 4 15.07 -10.54 -17.44
N LEU A 5 14.28 -9.82 -18.23
CA LEU A 5 13.54 -10.31 -19.38
C LEU A 5 14.42 -10.38 -20.62
N TYR A 6 14.24 -11.50 -21.31
CA TYR A 6 14.43 -11.82 -22.72
C TYR A 6 14.45 -10.61 -23.69
N SER A 7 15.45 -10.57 -24.58
CA SER A 7 15.40 -9.76 -25.80
C SER A 7 15.85 -10.55 -27.03
N LYS A 8 15.24 -10.18 -28.16
CA LYS A 8 14.95 -10.95 -29.37
C LYS A 8 16.14 -11.17 -30.31
N GLN A 9 16.10 -12.30 -31.03
CA GLN A 9 16.78 -12.50 -32.32
C GLN A 9 16.15 -11.67 -33.45
N PRO A 10 16.89 -11.49 -34.56
CA PRO A 10 16.31 -11.59 -35.89
C PRO A 10 17.05 -12.64 -36.77
N SER A 11 16.26 -13.40 -37.54
CA SER A 11 16.71 -14.21 -38.67
C SER A 11 16.67 -13.41 -39.97
N PHE A 12 17.55 -13.72 -40.95
CA PHE A 12 17.17 -14.27 -42.28
C PHE A 12 18.36 -14.33 -43.25
N GLY A 13 18.55 -15.53 -43.84
CA GLY A 13 18.77 -15.72 -45.28
C GLY A 13 20.20 -15.78 -45.83
N LYS A 14 20.63 -16.95 -46.33
CA LYS A 14 20.54 -17.34 -47.76
C LYS A 14 21.20 -18.70 -48.03
N LEU A 15 20.47 -19.52 -48.78
CA LEU A 15 20.85 -20.80 -49.39
C LEU A 15 21.82 -20.60 -50.56
N ASN A 16 22.73 -21.56 -50.78
CA ASN A 16 23.13 -21.94 -52.14
C ASN A 16 23.66 -23.38 -52.21
N ILE A 17 23.02 -24.20 -53.05
CA ILE A 17 23.48 -25.52 -53.52
C ILE A 17 23.46 -25.44 -55.05
N PRO A 18 24.42 -26.07 -55.74
CA PRO A 18 24.11 -26.77 -56.97
C PRO A 18 24.46 -28.27 -56.91
N LYS A 19 23.74 -29.02 -57.72
CA LYS A 19 23.57 -30.48 -57.76
C LYS A 19 24.13 -31.01 -59.13
N PRO A 20 23.88 -32.25 -59.59
CA PRO A 20 24.85 -33.35 -59.72
C PRO A 20 25.06 -33.88 -61.16
N GLN A 21 25.99 -34.82 -61.39
CA GLN A 21 26.01 -35.81 -62.50
C GLN A 21 26.91 -37.01 -62.11
N SER A 22 26.88 -38.23 -62.68
CA SER A 22 25.83 -39.13 -63.17
C SER A 22 26.50 -40.49 -63.50
N VAL A 23 25.89 -41.60 -63.07
CA VAL A 23 25.80 -42.98 -63.66
C VAL A 23 27.00 -43.83 -64.16
N THR A 24 26.76 -45.15 -64.00
CA THR A 24 27.35 -46.38 -64.61
C THR A 24 28.59 -46.95 -63.87
N SER A 25 28.78 -48.26 -63.64
CA SER A 25 28.32 -49.48 -64.31
C SER A 25 28.41 -50.73 -63.40
N GLU A 26 27.45 -51.62 -63.64
CA GLU A 26 27.25 -53.06 -63.43
C GLU A 26 28.35 -54.08 -63.00
N ARG A 27 27.82 -55.24 -62.52
CA ARG A 27 28.35 -56.63 -62.42
C ARG A 27 29.14 -56.94 -61.14
N ARG A 28 28.95 -58.08 -60.45
CA ARG A 28 28.45 -59.40 -60.86
C ARG A 28 28.01 -60.24 -59.65
N THR A 29 27.04 -61.09 -59.90
CA THR A 29 26.39 -62.12 -59.07
C THR A 29 27.22 -63.39 -58.84
N SER A 30 27.01 -64.08 -57.70
CA SER A 30 26.97 -65.55 -57.55
C SER A 30 26.58 -65.86 -56.08
N PHE A 31 25.39 -66.34 -55.68
CA PHE A 31 24.62 -67.54 -56.09
C PHE A 31 25.34 -68.87 -55.80
N PHE A 32 25.23 -69.34 -54.56
CA PHE A 32 24.98 -70.72 -54.11
C PHE A 32 24.26 -70.56 -52.76
N GLY A 33 23.07 -71.09 -52.49
CA GLY A 33 22.50 -72.33 -52.98
C GLY A 33 22.34 -73.30 -51.79
N ALA A 34 21.43 -72.96 -50.88
CA ALA A 34 20.56 -73.82 -50.06
C ALA A 34 21.10 -75.10 -49.37
N ARG A 35 20.89 -75.19 -48.03
CA ARG A 35 20.33 -76.41 -47.40
C ARG A 35 19.30 -76.05 -46.33
N THR A 36 18.18 -76.75 -46.43
CA THR A 36 16.95 -76.71 -45.68
C THR A 36 17.07 -77.43 -44.34
N SER A 37 16.41 -76.94 -43.28
CA SER A 37 15.50 -77.74 -42.42
C SER A 37 15.20 -77.02 -41.10
N GLY A 38 13.92 -76.97 -40.73
CA GLY A 38 13.49 -76.88 -39.33
C GLY A 38 12.61 -75.68 -39.00
N ALA A 39 11.30 -75.86 -39.15
CA ALA A 39 10.29 -74.95 -38.60
C ALA A 39 10.34 -74.97 -37.07
N GLY A 40 10.55 -73.80 -36.48
CA GLY A 40 10.39 -73.51 -35.05
C GLY A 40 9.92 -72.07 -34.92
N LEU A 41 8.82 -71.86 -34.18
CA LEU A 41 8.09 -70.61 -34.00
C LEU A 41 9.00 -69.40 -33.66
N PRO A 42 8.59 -68.16 -34.00
CA PRO A 42 9.35 -66.97 -33.66
C PRO A 42 9.24 -66.71 -32.17
N ARG A 43 10.27 -67.07 -31.40
CA ARG A 43 10.47 -66.52 -30.06
C ARG A 43 11.02 -65.11 -30.22
N ASN A 44 10.13 -64.13 -30.09
CA ASN A 44 10.47 -62.74 -29.89
C ASN A 44 11.23 -62.60 -28.56
N SER A 45 12.56 -62.51 -28.62
CA SER A 45 13.41 -62.17 -27.48
C SER A 45 14.15 -60.87 -27.77
N THR A 46 13.41 -59.76 -27.77
CA THR A 46 13.93 -58.43 -27.49
C THR A 46 14.23 -58.32 -25.99
N LEU A 47 15.30 -58.95 -25.52
CA LEU A 47 16.08 -58.55 -24.34
C LEU A 47 17.33 -59.45 -24.22
N GLY A 48 18.53 -58.87 -24.33
CA GLY A 48 19.80 -59.57 -24.05
C GLY A 48 20.67 -59.85 -25.28
N GLY A 49 21.16 -58.80 -25.93
CA GLY A 49 22.13 -58.88 -27.02
C GLY A 49 22.95 -57.60 -27.12
N PHE A 50 23.57 -57.18 -26.02
CA PHE A 50 24.55 -56.09 -26.07
C PHE A 50 25.80 -56.58 -26.81
N GLY A 51 26.09 -55.91 -27.93
CA GLY A 51 27.44 -55.75 -28.44
C GLY A 51 28.06 -57.00 -29.05
N GLY A 52 27.71 -57.30 -30.30
CA GLY A 52 28.79 -57.68 -31.21
C GLY A 52 29.80 -56.53 -31.15
N ALA A 53 31.04 -56.80 -30.73
CA ALA A 53 32.07 -55.78 -30.57
C ALA A 53 32.15 -54.95 -31.85
N GLU A 54 31.53 -53.76 -31.85
CA GLU A 54 31.80 -52.77 -32.88
C GLU A 54 33.30 -52.55 -32.82
N LYS A 55 34.00 -52.89 -33.90
CA LYS A 55 35.45 -52.72 -33.98
C LYS A 55 35.70 -51.22 -33.80
N ILE A 56 36.09 -50.81 -32.59
CA ILE A 56 36.41 -49.42 -32.27
C ILE A 56 37.45 -48.98 -33.29
N LYS A 57 37.09 -47.99 -34.10
CA LYS A 57 38.00 -47.44 -35.09
C LYS A 57 39.08 -46.67 -34.37
N ASP A 58 40.35 -46.96 -34.69
CA ASP A 58 41.46 -46.17 -34.16
C ASP A 58 41.36 -44.72 -34.67
N VAL A 59 41.14 -43.80 -33.73
CA VAL A 59 40.98 -42.37 -34.00
C VAL A 59 42.33 -41.66 -34.15
N ARG A 60 43.44 -42.32 -33.79
CA ARG A 60 44.78 -41.75 -33.93
C ARG A 60 45.14 -41.68 -35.41
N PRO A 61 45.66 -40.55 -35.90
CA PRO A 61 46.03 -40.39 -37.30
C PRO A 61 47.36 -41.09 -37.61
N LEU A 62 47.41 -42.42 -37.48
CA LEU A 62 48.62 -43.24 -37.65
C LEU A 62 49.14 -43.30 -39.10
N HIS A 63 48.37 -42.81 -40.07
CA HIS A 63 48.81 -42.65 -41.45
C HIS A 63 49.37 -41.25 -41.75
N ASP A 64 49.16 -40.27 -40.85
CA ASP A 64 49.74 -38.95 -40.97
C ASP A 64 51.20 -38.97 -40.52
N LYS A 65 52.11 -38.57 -41.43
CA LYS A 65 53.54 -38.52 -41.16
C LYS A 65 53.86 -37.55 -40.02
N ALA A 66 53.15 -36.41 -39.92
CA ALA A 66 53.43 -35.43 -38.88
C ALA A 66 53.12 -35.99 -37.47
N PHE A 67 51.96 -36.65 -37.32
CA PHE A 67 51.59 -37.35 -36.09
C PHE A 67 52.58 -38.48 -35.73
N VAL A 68 52.96 -39.32 -36.69
CA VAL A 68 53.95 -40.38 -36.44
C VAL A 68 55.29 -39.80 -35.98
N GLN A 69 55.76 -38.70 -36.57
CA GLN A 69 56.97 -38.01 -36.10
C GLN A 69 56.81 -37.46 -34.68
N GLN A 70 55.62 -36.99 -34.31
CA GLN A 70 55.34 -36.55 -32.94
C GLN A 70 55.40 -37.73 -31.95
N CYS A 71 54.83 -38.88 -32.28
CA CYS A 71 54.95 -40.09 -31.48
C CYS A 71 56.41 -40.52 -31.31
N ILE A 72 57.22 -40.48 -32.38
CA ILE A 72 58.66 -40.78 -32.30
C ILE A 72 59.37 -39.84 -31.32
N ARG A 73 59.05 -38.54 -31.34
CA ARG A 73 59.61 -37.57 -30.38
C ARG A 73 59.22 -37.89 -28.95
N GLN A 74 57.95 -38.21 -28.69
CA GLN A 74 57.47 -38.58 -27.35
C GLN A 74 58.16 -39.85 -26.82
N LEU A 75 58.31 -40.87 -27.66
CA LEU A 75 59.03 -42.08 -27.31
C LEU A 75 60.51 -41.78 -27.00
N HIS A 76 61.16 -40.97 -27.84
CA HIS A 76 62.56 -40.55 -27.64
C HIS A 76 62.76 -39.83 -26.30
N GLU A 77 61.91 -38.84 -26.03
CA GLU A 77 61.93 -38.04 -24.80
C GLU A 77 61.75 -38.92 -23.58
N PHE A 78 60.72 -39.79 -23.58
CA PHE A 78 60.47 -40.70 -22.47
C PHE A 78 61.64 -41.66 -22.20
N LEU A 79 62.17 -42.32 -23.24
CA LEU A 79 63.29 -43.25 -23.09
C LEU A 79 64.55 -42.54 -22.57
N THR A 80 64.79 -41.31 -23.02
CA THR A 80 65.95 -40.51 -22.58
C THR A 80 65.78 -40.05 -21.13
N GLU A 81 64.62 -39.50 -20.79
CA GLU A 81 64.33 -38.98 -19.44
C GLU A 81 64.40 -40.09 -18.38
N LYS A 82 63.94 -41.31 -18.70
CA LYS A 82 63.92 -42.44 -17.76
C LYS A 82 65.19 -43.28 -17.79
N GLY A 83 66.21 -42.90 -18.57
CA GLY A 83 67.51 -43.56 -18.56
C GLY A 83 67.53 -44.93 -19.25
N PHE A 84 66.89 -45.05 -20.42
CA PHE A 84 66.92 -46.28 -21.21
C PHE A 84 68.36 -46.70 -21.53
N PRO A 85 68.78 -47.94 -21.24
CA PRO A 85 70.17 -48.37 -21.41
C PRO A 85 70.62 -48.59 -22.87
N GLY A 86 69.68 -48.63 -23.82
CA GLY A 86 69.98 -48.78 -25.25
C GLY A 86 70.24 -47.44 -25.97
N SER A 87 70.85 -47.49 -27.15
CA SER A 87 71.08 -46.28 -27.96
C SER A 87 69.78 -45.71 -28.53
N VAL A 88 69.42 -44.48 -28.15
CA VAL A 88 68.21 -43.80 -28.64
C VAL A 88 68.56 -42.78 -29.74
N SER A 89 68.75 -43.26 -30.98
CA SER A 89 68.92 -42.36 -32.14
C SER A 89 67.57 -42.11 -32.83
N THR A 90 67.32 -40.88 -33.26
CA THR A 90 66.14 -40.52 -34.06
C THR A 90 66.04 -41.35 -35.34
N LYS A 91 67.16 -41.78 -35.92
CA LYS A 91 67.21 -42.68 -37.09
C LYS A 91 66.74 -44.09 -36.76
N THR A 92 67.11 -44.63 -35.59
CA THR A 92 66.70 -45.96 -35.12
C THR A 92 65.19 -46.00 -34.85
N LEU A 93 64.63 -44.94 -34.28
CA LEU A 93 63.20 -44.86 -33.96
C LEU A 93 62.29 -44.65 -35.20
N GLN A 94 62.84 -44.34 -36.38
CA GLN A 94 62.06 -44.31 -37.64
C GLN A 94 61.70 -45.72 -38.13
N SER A 95 62.55 -46.70 -37.87
CA SER A 95 62.40 -48.08 -38.35
C SER A 95 63.21 -49.05 -37.47
N PRO A 96 62.76 -49.31 -36.23
CA PRO A 96 63.49 -50.17 -35.32
C PRO A 96 63.40 -51.65 -35.72
N SER A 97 64.44 -52.40 -35.38
CA SER A 97 64.42 -53.87 -35.46
C SER A 97 63.48 -54.47 -34.39
N SER A 98 63.05 -55.72 -34.59
CA SER A 98 62.26 -56.44 -33.57
C SER A 98 62.98 -56.51 -32.22
N LYS A 99 64.31 -56.66 -32.22
CA LYS A 99 65.11 -56.69 -30.98
C LYS A 99 65.10 -55.34 -30.25
N GLU A 100 65.18 -54.24 -31.00
CA GLU A 100 65.11 -52.89 -30.41
C GLU A 100 63.71 -52.59 -29.89
N PHE A 101 62.67 -52.94 -30.64
CA PHE A 101 61.28 -52.83 -30.18
C PHE A 101 61.06 -53.58 -28.87
N LEU A 102 61.48 -54.83 -28.78
CA LEU A 102 61.29 -55.65 -27.57
C LEU A 102 61.99 -55.03 -26.36
N LYS A 103 63.22 -54.52 -26.53
CA LYS A 103 63.93 -53.80 -25.45
C LYS A 103 63.20 -52.53 -25.01
N MET A 104 62.66 -51.75 -25.95
CA MET A 104 61.87 -50.56 -25.62
C MET A 104 60.58 -50.92 -24.90
N PHE A 105 59.87 -51.94 -25.39
CA PHE A 105 58.64 -52.44 -24.76
C PHE A 105 58.91 -52.94 -23.33
N GLU A 106 59.95 -53.76 -23.14
CA GLU A 106 60.38 -54.26 -21.84
C GLU A 106 60.66 -53.12 -20.86
N PHE A 107 61.44 -52.12 -21.30
CA PHE A 107 61.80 -50.99 -20.47
C PHE A 107 60.62 -50.09 -20.09
N ILE A 108 59.67 -49.87 -21.02
CA ILE A 108 58.48 -49.06 -20.73
C ILE A 108 57.57 -49.85 -19.78
N TYR A 109 57.38 -51.15 -20.02
CA TYR A 109 56.53 -51.98 -19.16
C TYR A 109 57.13 -52.14 -17.75
N SER A 110 58.46 -52.18 -17.61
CA SER A 110 59.10 -52.28 -16.29
C SER A 110 58.87 -51.06 -15.39
N GLN A 111 58.32 -49.97 -15.95
CA GLN A 111 57.87 -48.81 -15.16
C GLN A 111 56.53 -49.04 -14.45
N LEU A 112 55.74 -50.03 -14.92
CA LEU A 112 54.52 -50.51 -14.25
C LEU A 112 54.87 -51.63 -13.26
N ASP A 113 55.70 -52.58 -13.69
CA ASP A 113 56.12 -53.74 -12.90
C ASP A 113 57.65 -53.89 -12.92
N PRO A 114 58.36 -53.50 -11.85
CA PRO A 114 59.81 -53.61 -11.76
C PRO A 114 60.36 -55.05 -11.87
N THR A 115 59.51 -56.06 -11.66
CA THR A 115 59.92 -57.49 -11.70
C THR A 115 59.74 -58.13 -13.08
N PHE A 116 59.20 -57.38 -14.03
CA PHE A 116 58.90 -57.88 -15.37
C PHE A 116 60.16 -58.22 -16.18
N GLN A 117 60.10 -59.35 -16.88
CA GLN A 117 61.13 -59.80 -17.82
C GLN A 117 60.49 -60.25 -19.13
N MET A 118 61.15 -59.98 -20.26
CA MET A 118 60.63 -60.46 -21.55
C MET A 118 60.56 -61.98 -21.64
N PRO A 119 59.42 -62.54 -22.11
CA PRO A 119 59.33 -63.96 -22.41
C PRO A 119 60.42 -64.40 -23.38
N THR A 120 61.06 -65.52 -23.09
CA THR A 120 62.18 -66.06 -23.89
C THR A 120 61.72 -66.79 -25.16
N SER A 121 60.43 -67.06 -25.29
CA SER A 121 59.83 -67.70 -26.47
C SER A 121 58.48 -67.08 -26.82
N LYS A 122 58.10 -67.15 -28.10
CA LYS A 122 56.80 -66.67 -28.62
C LYS A 122 56.47 -65.21 -28.29
N VAL A 123 57.47 -64.33 -28.31
CA VAL A 123 57.30 -62.89 -28.06
C VAL A 123 56.26 -62.24 -28.97
N GLU A 124 56.07 -62.78 -30.17
CA GLU A 124 55.08 -62.33 -31.15
C GLU A 124 53.62 -62.65 -30.78
N GLU A 125 53.40 -63.57 -29.84
CA GLU A 125 52.10 -63.90 -29.24
C GLU A 125 51.94 -63.19 -27.88
N GLU A 126 53.02 -63.15 -27.10
CA GLU A 126 53.00 -62.60 -25.74
C GLU A 126 52.87 -61.07 -25.70
N VAL A 127 53.57 -60.31 -26.57
CA VAL A 127 53.48 -58.84 -26.55
C VAL A 127 52.05 -58.34 -26.84
N PRO A 128 51.35 -58.81 -27.91
CA PRO A 128 49.95 -58.45 -28.12
C PRO A 128 49.02 -58.89 -26.98
N ARG A 129 49.30 -60.04 -26.34
CA ARG A 129 48.53 -60.53 -25.18
C ARG A 129 48.69 -59.60 -23.98
N ILE A 130 49.91 -59.23 -23.63
CA ILE A 130 50.20 -58.31 -22.52
C ILE A 130 49.50 -56.96 -22.73
N LEU A 131 49.59 -56.41 -23.95
CA LEU A 131 48.89 -55.16 -24.28
C LEU A 131 47.37 -55.30 -24.13
N LYS A 132 46.79 -56.42 -24.56
CA LYS A 132 45.36 -56.71 -24.41
C LYS A 132 44.96 -56.83 -22.94
N ASP A 133 45.77 -57.51 -22.12
CA ASP A 133 45.52 -57.70 -20.68
C ASP A 133 45.63 -56.37 -19.92
N LEU A 134 46.47 -55.44 -20.36
CA LEU A 134 46.50 -54.05 -19.89
C LEU A 134 45.34 -53.19 -20.41
N GLY A 135 44.49 -53.71 -21.29
CA GLY A 135 43.33 -53.01 -21.84
C GLY A 135 43.59 -52.20 -23.12
N TYR A 136 44.68 -52.47 -23.86
CA TYR A 136 44.93 -51.82 -25.14
C TYR A 136 43.81 -52.14 -26.15
N PRO A 137 43.11 -51.13 -26.71
CA PRO A 137 41.86 -51.36 -27.45
C PRO A 137 42.06 -51.85 -28.89
N PHE A 138 43.29 -51.84 -29.42
CA PHE A 138 43.56 -52.14 -30.83
C PHE A 138 44.42 -53.40 -30.98
N ALA A 139 43.92 -54.40 -31.70
CA ALA A 139 44.64 -55.67 -31.87
C ALA A 139 45.90 -55.50 -32.72
N LEU A 140 47.04 -56.02 -32.23
CA LEU A 140 48.27 -56.18 -33.01
C LEU A 140 48.38 -57.62 -33.52
N SER A 141 48.64 -57.79 -34.82
CA SER A 141 48.74 -59.11 -35.42
C SER A 141 50.11 -59.76 -35.17
N LYS A 142 50.18 -61.10 -35.17
CA LYS A 142 51.44 -61.86 -35.09
C LYS A 142 52.44 -61.43 -36.20
N SER A 143 51.93 -61.18 -37.41
CA SER A 143 52.72 -60.65 -38.53
C SER A 143 53.30 -59.25 -38.26
N SER A 144 52.59 -58.40 -37.51
CA SER A 144 53.08 -57.08 -37.13
C SER A 144 54.32 -57.19 -36.23
N MET A 145 54.38 -58.20 -35.36
CA MET A 145 55.51 -58.43 -34.44
C MET A 145 56.76 -58.98 -35.13
N TYR A 146 56.62 -59.74 -36.22
CA TYR A 146 57.77 -60.16 -37.04
C TYR A 146 58.33 -59.02 -37.91
N SER A 147 57.56 -57.95 -38.13
CA SER A 147 57.90 -56.85 -39.07
C SER A 147 57.67 -55.46 -38.47
N VAL A 148 57.99 -55.27 -37.19
CA VAL A 148 57.64 -54.05 -36.43
C VAL A 148 58.13 -52.76 -37.07
N GLY A 149 59.33 -52.75 -37.68
CA GLY A 149 59.93 -51.57 -38.30
C GLY A 149 59.48 -51.29 -39.73
N ALA A 150 58.57 -52.09 -40.30
CA ALA A 150 58.11 -51.90 -41.68
C ALA A 150 57.28 -50.60 -41.82
N PRO A 151 57.38 -49.86 -42.94
CA PRO A 151 56.76 -48.53 -43.09
C PRO A 151 55.25 -48.46 -42.80
N HIS A 152 54.51 -49.54 -43.06
CA HIS A 152 53.06 -49.62 -42.81
C HIS A 152 52.69 -50.25 -41.47
N THR A 153 53.64 -50.92 -40.81
CA THR A 153 53.44 -51.63 -39.53
C THR A 153 53.88 -50.76 -38.36
N TRP A 154 55.01 -50.04 -38.51
CA TRP A 154 55.62 -49.26 -37.44
C TRP A 154 54.67 -48.22 -36.83
N PRO A 155 53.85 -47.46 -37.59
CA PRO A 155 52.93 -46.51 -36.96
C PRO A 155 51.94 -47.15 -35.98
N GLN A 156 51.45 -48.36 -36.27
CA GLN A 156 50.52 -49.09 -35.39
C GLN A 156 51.24 -49.60 -34.13
N VAL A 157 52.44 -50.15 -34.30
CA VAL A 157 53.25 -50.67 -33.19
C VAL A 157 53.74 -49.52 -32.29
N LEU A 158 54.23 -48.42 -32.87
CA LEU A 158 54.58 -47.19 -32.16
C LEU A 158 53.38 -46.63 -31.38
N GLY A 159 52.19 -46.63 -31.99
CA GLY A 159 50.96 -46.24 -31.30
C GLY A 159 50.72 -47.03 -30.01
N SER A 160 51.04 -48.34 -30.00
CA SER A 160 50.91 -49.14 -28.79
C SER A 160 51.95 -48.78 -27.72
N LEU A 161 53.18 -48.42 -28.11
CA LEU A 161 54.20 -47.94 -27.18
C LEU A 161 53.84 -46.59 -26.56
N ILE A 162 53.32 -45.65 -27.35
CA ILE A 162 52.87 -44.36 -26.83
C ILE A 162 51.70 -44.54 -25.86
N TRP A 163 50.74 -45.39 -26.22
CA TRP A 163 49.66 -45.74 -25.31
C TRP A 163 50.20 -46.34 -24.00
N LEU A 164 51.18 -47.25 -24.07
CA LEU A 164 51.79 -47.84 -22.89
C LEU A 164 52.53 -46.80 -22.03
N ILE A 165 53.22 -45.83 -22.64
CA ILE A 165 53.82 -44.69 -21.94
C ILE A 165 52.75 -43.88 -21.21
N ASP A 166 51.62 -43.62 -21.84
CA ASP A 166 50.52 -42.88 -21.21
C ASP A 166 49.90 -43.70 -20.06
N THR A 167 49.78 -45.02 -20.19
CA THR A 167 49.39 -45.92 -19.09
C THR A 167 50.37 -45.82 -17.91
N VAL A 168 51.69 -45.77 -18.18
CA VAL A 168 52.72 -45.54 -17.15
C VAL A 168 52.54 -44.19 -16.45
N LYS A 169 52.29 -43.11 -17.20
CA LYS A 169 52.05 -41.78 -16.62
C LYS A 169 50.82 -41.76 -15.72
N ILE A 170 49.73 -42.42 -16.14
CA ILE A 170 48.51 -42.55 -15.34
C ILE A 170 48.81 -43.32 -14.04
N TYR A 171 49.51 -44.45 -14.15
CA TYR A 171 49.92 -45.24 -12.99
C TYR A 171 50.71 -44.40 -11.97
N TRP A 172 51.72 -43.65 -12.42
CA TRP A 172 52.49 -42.77 -11.54
C TRP A 172 51.70 -41.61 -10.94
N TYR A 173 50.65 -41.13 -11.63
CA TYR A 173 49.76 -40.11 -11.07
C TYR A 173 48.88 -40.70 -9.97
N MET A 174 48.30 -41.87 -10.22
CA MET A 174 47.44 -42.57 -9.26
C MET A 174 48.21 -42.96 -8.00
N SER A 175 49.44 -43.47 -8.13
CA SER A 175 50.28 -43.84 -6.99
C SER A 175 50.67 -42.64 -6.09
N LYS A 176 50.64 -41.41 -6.60
CA LYS A 176 50.90 -40.20 -5.81
C LYS A 176 49.66 -39.68 -5.07
N GLN A 177 48.47 -39.98 -5.59
CA GLN A 177 47.19 -39.49 -5.07
C GLN A 177 46.65 -40.33 -3.89
N GLU A 178 47.29 -41.45 -3.54
CA GLU A 178 46.92 -42.27 -2.37
C GLU A 178 46.90 -41.44 -1.05
N LEU A 179 47.69 -40.36 -0.98
CA LEU A 179 47.69 -39.38 0.12
C LEU A 179 46.43 -38.48 0.18
N LEU A 180 45.66 -38.38 -0.91
CA LEU A 180 44.42 -37.59 -1.00
C LEU A 180 43.16 -38.42 -0.72
N PHE A 181 43.21 -39.74 -0.91
CA PHE A 181 42.05 -40.62 -0.74
C PHE A 181 41.88 -41.19 0.68
N SER A 182 42.87 -41.04 1.57
CA SER A 182 42.72 -41.43 2.98
C SER A 182 41.64 -40.61 3.72
N ASP A 183 41.22 -39.44 3.19
CA ASP A 183 40.24 -38.54 3.84
C ASP A 183 38.82 -38.64 3.24
N PHE A 184 38.63 -39.34 2.11
CA PHE A 184 37.34 -39.41 1.39
C PHE A 184 36.69 -40.80 1.39
N SER A 185 36.87 -41.57 2.47
CA SER A 185 35.95 -42.68 2.78
C SER A 185 34.67 -42.13 3.42
N GLU A 186 33.98 -41.22 2.71
CA GLU A 186 32.75 -40.56 3.18
C GLU A 186 31.46 -41.29 2.78
N ASP A 187 31.54 -42.36 1.98
CA ASP A 187 30.36 -43.05 1.43
C ASP A 187 30.17 -44.50 1.93
N ILE A 188 30.87 -44.87 2.99
CA ILE A 188 30.39 -45.93 3.87
C ILE A 188 29.77 -45.16 5.03
N SER A 189 28.45 -45.27 5.17
CA SER A 189 27.65 -44.93 6.34
C SER A 189 28.49 -44.50 7.54
N ILE A 190 28.22 -43.31 8.08
CA ILE A 190 28.73 -42.83 9.38
C ILE A 190 28.34 -43.84 10.46
N GLU A 191 29.03 -44.97 10.49
CA GLU A 191 29.08 -45.90 11.57
C GLU A 191 30.09 -45.30 12.51
N GLU A 192 29.62 -45.10 13.72
CA GLU A 192 30.33 -44.67 14.91
C GLU A 192 31.47 -45.66 15.22
N GLY A 193 32.48 -45.71 14.35
CA GLY A 193 33.39 -46.85 14.21
C GLY A 193 34.47 -46.66 13.15
N ALA A 194 34.18 -46.00 12.02
CA ALA A 194 35.14 -45.89 10.90
C ALA A 194 36.47 -45.21 11.29
N GLU A 195 36.43 -44.19 12.15
CA GLU A 195 37.64 -43.50 12.63
C GLU A 195 38.48 -44.38 13.60
N TYR A 196 37.81 -45.29 14.31
CA TYR A 196 38.46 -46.29 15.15
C TYR A 196 38.97 -47.48 14.33
N ASN A 197 38.34 -47.77 13.19
CA ASN A 197 38.73 -48.85 12.30
C ASN A 197 40.13 -48.61 11.72
N LYS A 198 40.50 -47.38 11.35
CA LYS A 198 41.87 -47.08 10.91
C LYS A 198 42.89 -47.38 12.01
N LEU A 199 42.65 -46.86 13.22
CA LEU A 199 43.54 -47.08 14.35
C LEU A 199 43.68 -48.58 14.70
N PHE A 200 42.57 -49.31 14.63
CA PHE A 200 42.53 -50.76 14.86
C PHE A 200 43.25 -51.54 13.74
N LEU A 201 43.06 -51.15 12.48
CA LEU A 201 43.74 -51.76 11.34
C LEU A 201 45.25 -51.51 11.37
N ASP A 202 45.68 -50.30 11.71
CA ASP A 202 47.09 -49.96 11.87
C ASP A 202 47.73 -50.83 12.98
N TYR A 203 47.08 -50.92 14.14
CA TYR A 203 47.50 -51.80 15.23
C TYR A 203 47.56 -53.27 14.80
N THR A 204 46.53 -53.76 14.11
CA THR A 204 46.46 -55.16 13.65
C THR A 204 47.54 -55.45 12.61
N ALA A 205 47.80 -54.54 11.68
CA ALA A 205 48.83 -54.70 10.66
C ALA A 205 50.23 -54.73 11.28
N GLU A 206 50.49 -53.86 12.25
CA GLU A 206 51.78 -53.80 12.95
C GLU A 206 52.02 -55.06 13.79
N THR A 207 51.07 -55.43 14.63
CA THR A 207 51.16 -56.65 15.47
C THR A 207 51.23 -57.91 14.64
N TYR A 208 50.48 -58.00 13.54
CA TYR A 208 50.56 -59.13 12.61
C TYR A 208 51.92 -59.21 11.90
N SER A 209 52.50 -58.08 11.50
CA SER A 209 53.86 -58.06 10.92
C SER A 209 54.91 -58.54 11.93
N LYS A 210 54.80 -58.13 13.21
CA LYS A 210 55.69 -58.58 14.28
C LYS A 210 55.49 -60.06 14.61
N PHE A 211 54.25 -60.54 14.61
CA PHE A 211 53.92 -61.96 14.71
C PHE A 211 54.57 -62.78 13.60
N MET A 212 54.51 -62.31 12.34
CA MET A 212 55.16 -62.97 11.20
C MET A 212 56.70 -62.98 11.30
N GLN A 213 57.28 -62.16 12.18
CA GLN A 213 58.70 -62.14 12.52
C GLN A 213 59.03 -62.98 13.77
N GLY A 214 58.03 -63.65 14.36
CA GLY A 214 58.19 -64.57 15.50
C GLY A 214 57.97 -63.94 16.89
N ALA A 215 57.37 -62.75 16.97
CA ALA A 215 56.96 -62.18 18.25
C ALA A 215 55.66 -62.82 18.79
N ASP A 216 55.61 -63.10 20.10
CA ASP A 216 54.46 -63.70 20.79
C ASP A 216 53.75 -62.73 21.77
N THR A 217 54.28 -61.52 21.96
CA THR A 217 53.75 -60.50 22.87
C THR A 217 53.77 -59.12 22.22
N PHE A 218 52.82 -58.25 22.58
CA PHE A 218 52.60 -56.95 21.94
C PHE A 218 52.30 -55.82 22.95
N GLU A 219 52.91 -55.87 24.14
CA GLU A 219 52.58 -54.96 25.25
C GLU A 219 52.81 -53.47 24.91
N ASP A 220 53.90 -53.17 24.19
CA ASP A 220 54.22 -51.80 23.76
C ASP A 220 53.20 -51.27 22.74
N GLU A 221 52.75 -52.13 21.82
CA GLU A 221 51.76 -51.79 20.80
C GLU A 221 50.36 -51.64 21.41
N ASP A 222 50.02 -52.47 22.39
CA ASP A 222 48.78 -52.42 23.15
C ASP A 222 48.67 -51.09 23.91
N GLU A 223 49.72 -50.69 24.62
CA GLU A 223 49.75 -49.42 25.36
C GLU A 223 49.61 -48.23 24.40
N ALA A 224 50.38 -48.22 23.30
CA ALA A 224 50.30 -47.16 22.30
C ALA A 224 48.92 -47.06 21.62
N TYR A 225 48.28 -48.21 21.35
CA TYR A 225 46.93 -48.26 20.81
C TYR A 225 45.90 -47.70 21.79
N LEU A 226 45.95 -48.13 23.05
CA LEU A 226 45.04 -47.68 24.09
C LEU A 226 45.15 -46.17 24.36
N ASP A 227 46.38 -45.64 24.41
CA ASP A 227 46.62 -44.20 24.59
C ASP A 227 46.01 -43.37 23.45
N ARG A 228 46.24 -43.78 22.20
CA ARG A 228 45.66 -43.12 21.02
C ARG A 228 44.14 -43.21 21.01
N LEU A 229 43.58 -44.36 21.37
CA LEU A 229 42.14 -44.58 21.47
C LEU A 229 41.51 -43.66 22.53
N MET A 230 42.13 -43.57 23.70
CA MET A 230 41.65 -42.74 24.80
C MET A 230 41.75 -41.25 24.47
N SER A 231 42.84 -40.82 23.82
CA SER A 231 42.98 -39.45 23.31
C SER A 231 41.83 -39.10 22.35
N LYS A 232 41.55 -39.93 21.34
CA LYS A 232 40.43 -39.71 20.40
C LYS A 232 39.07 -39.67 21.10
N ARG A 233 38.83 -40.56 22.07
CA ARG A 233 37.58 -40.57 22.85
C ARG A 233 37.42 -39.31 23.69
N MET A 234 38.49 -38.85 24.33
CA MET A 234 38.48 -37.63 25.14
C MET A 234 38.23 -36.39 24.28
N ASP A 235 38.83 -36.33 23.09
CA ASP A 235 38.56 -35.28 22.11
C ASP A 235 37.11 -35.29 21.64
N LYS A 236 36.53 -36.46 21.34
CA LYS A 236 35.10 -36.59 20.99
C LYS A 236 34.20 -36.01 22.09
N VAL A 237 34.45 -36.36 23.36
CA VAL A 237 33.67 -35.85 24.50
C VAL A 237 33.83 -34.33 24.67
N ARG A 238 35.06 -33.82 24.52
CA ARG A 238 35.34 -32.38 24.57
C ARG A 238 34.58 -31.64 23.48
N LEU A 239 34.67 -32.11 22.23
CA LEU A 239 33.96 -31.53 21.09
C LEU A 239 32.44 -31.60 21.26
N GLN A 240 31.89 -32.70 21.76
CA GLN A 240 30.46 -32.80 22.07
C GLN A 240 30.03 -31.80 23.14
N THR A 241 30.87 -31.57 24.16
CA THR A 241 30.60 -30.59 25.21
C THR A 241 30.61 -29.18 24.66
N ASP A 242 31.59 -28.84 23.81
CA ASP A 242 31.67 -27.53 23.19
C ASP A 242 30.54 -27.31 22.17
N LEU A 243 30.14 -28.35 21.43
CA LEU A 243 28.97 -28.32 20.57
C LEU A 243 27.71 -27.96 21.37
N LYS A 244 27.48 -28.58 22.54
CA LYS A 244 26.36 -28.24 23.43
C LYS A 244 26.44 -26.79 23.93
N LYS A 245 27.61 -26.30 24.31
CA LYS A 245 27.79 -24.89 24.73
C LYS A 245 27.46 -23.92 23.60
N LEU A 246 27.92 -24.22 22.39
CA LEU A 246 27.65 -23.40 21.20
C LEU A 246 26.17 -23.41 20.83
N GLN A 247 25.48 -24.55 20.96
CA GLN A 247 24.03 -24.63 20.77
C GLN A 247 23.27 -23.76 21.78
N LEU A 248 23.64 -23.81 23.06
CA LEU A 248 23.04 -22.94 24.08
C LEU A 248 23.30 -21.46 23.80
N PHE A 249 24.53 -21.10 23.43
CA PHE A 249 24.88 -19.73 23.06
C PHE A 249 24.06 -19.24 21.87
N ARG A 250 23.94 -20.07 20.83
CA ARG A 250 23.12 -19.79 19.65
C ARG A 250 21.66 -19.53 20.03
N SER A 251 21.07 -20.38 20.88
CA SER A 251 19.69 -20.21 21.36
C SER A 251 19.51 -18.88 22.12
N ASN A 252 20.50 -18.47 22.91
CA ASN A 252 20.45 -17.19 23.64
C ASN A 252 20.55 -15.98 22.70
N VAL A 253 21.39 -16.07 21.67
CA VAL A 253 21.51 -15.00 20.66
C VAL A 253 20.23 -14.92 19.83
N GLU A 254 19.64 -16.05 19.45
CA GLU A 254 18.38 -16.09 18.71
C GLU A 254 17.22 -15.49 19.51
N SER A 255 17.13 -15.76 20.82
CA SER A 255 16.10 -15.15 21.68
C SER A 255 16.32 -13.65 21.89
N PHE A 256 17.57 -13.21 22.07
CA PHE A 256 17.90 -11.79 22.17
C PHE A 256 17.58 -11.04 20.87
N LYS A 257 17.91 -11.63 19.72
CA LYS A 257 17.56 -11.10 18.40
C LYS A 257 16.03 -10.93 18.25
N ALA A 258 15.26 -11.97 18.58
CA ALA A 258 13.80 -11.91 18.51
C ALA A 258 13.21 -10.81 19.40
N ASN A 259 13.76 -10.60 20.61
CA ASN A 259 13.35 -9.52 21.50
C ASN A 259 13.64 -8.13 20.91
N LEU A 260 14.81 -7.94 20.29
CA LEU A 260 15.14 -6.69 19.60
C LEU A 260 14.23 -6.44 18.39
N GLU A 261 13.94 -7.47 17.60
CA GLU A 261 13.02 -7.36 16.46
C GLU A 261 11.61 -6.96 16.92
N SER A 262 11.10 -7.56 18.00
CA SER A 262 9.83 -7.16 18.62
C SER A 262 9.88 -5.69 19.06
N LYS A 263 10.96 -5.26 19.72
CA LYS A 263 11.05 -3.89 20.21
C LYS A 263 11.16 -2.87 19.08
N CYS A 264 11.86 -3.21 18.00
CA CYS A 264 11.89 -2.39 16.78
C CYS A 264 10.51 -2.26 16.14
N SER A 265 9.71 -3.34 16.11
CA SER A 265 8.34 -3.29 15.60
C SER A 265 7.47 -2.35 16.41
N GLU A 266 7.49 -2.47 17.75
CA GLU A 266 6.75 -1.59 18.66
C GLU A 266 7.11 -0.11 18.47
N LEU A 267 8.41 0.21 18.44
CA LEU A 267 8.87 1.58 18.25
C LEU A 267 8.48 2.14 16.87
N ASN A 268 8.45 1.29 15.84
CA ASN A 268 8.04 1.71 14.51
C ASN A 268 6.53 2.01 14.43
N GLU A 269 5.70 1.22 15.11
CA GLU A 269 4.26 1.49 15.23
C GLU A 269 3.98 2.80 15.99
N GLU A 270 4.70 3.04 17.10
CA GLU A 270 4.60 4.29 17.86
C GLU A 270 5.06 5.51 17.05
N LEU A 271 6.14 5.37 16.27
CA LEU A 271 6.64 6.40 15.37
C LEU A 271 5.60 6.75 14.30
N GLU A 272 5.00 5.75 13.65
CA GLU A 272 4.00 5.94 12.61
C GLU A 272 2.73 6.62 13.15
N SER A 273 2.25 6.18 14.32
CA SER A 273 1.12 6.81 15.02
C SER A 273 1.40 8.28 15.35
N THR A 274 2.59 8.56 15.87
CA THR A 274 3.02 9.92 16.21
C THR A 274 3.14 10.80 14.96
N ALA A 275 3.67 10.25 13.87
CA ALA A 275 3.79 10.95 12.58
C ALA A 275 2.40 11.33 12.02
N GLN A 276 1.43 10.42 12.09
CA GLN A 276 0.05 10.68 11.67
C GLN A 276 -0.64 11.75 12.53
N HIS A 277 -0.40 11.72 13.84
CA HIS A 277 -0.93 12.74 14.74
C HIS A 277 -0.34 14.13 14.45
N LEU A 278 0.98 14.19 14.22
CA LEU A 278 1.69 15.42 13.86
C LEU A 278 1.17 16.00 12.55
N GLU A 279 0.92 15.16 11.55
CA GLU A 279 0.34 15.59 10.28
C GLU A 279 -1.09 16.14 10.44
N SER A 280 -1.90 15.48 11.27
CA SER A 280 -3.26 15.97 11.60
C SER A 280 -3.23 17.34 12.28
N LEU A 281 -2.30 17.56 13.21
CA LEU A 281 -2.12 18.85 13.88
C LEU A 281 -1.63 19.95 12.93
N LYS A 282 -0.74 19.62 11.98
CA LYS A 282 -0.32 20.56 10.93
C LYS A 282 -1.49 20.98 10.05
N GLN A 283 -2.34 20.04 9.63
CA GLN A 283 -3.51 20.35 8.82
C GLN A 283 -4.49 21.26 9.57
N GLU A 284 -4.73 21.02 10.86
CA GLU A 284 -5.58 21.90 11.67
C GLU A 284 -4.93 23.27 11.91
N GLN A 285 -3.61 23.32 12.11
CA GLN A 285 -2.87 24.59 12.17
C GLN A 285 -3.06 25.41 10.88
N ASP A 286 -2.86 24.80 9.72
CA ASP A 286 -3.02 25.46 8.42
C ASP A 286 -4.46 25.95 8.22
N ARG A 287 -5.45 25.14 8.61
CA ARG A 287 -6.86 25.50 8.59
C ARG A 287 -7.16 26.71 9.46
N LEU A 288 -6.69 26.71 10.71
CA LEU A 288 -6.89 27.82 11.65
C LEU A 288 -6.19 29.09 11.15
N GLN A 289 -5.00 28.95 10.57
CA GLN A 289 -4.26 30.07 10.00
C GLN A 289 -4.98 30.67 8.79
N HIS A 290 -5.55 29.82 7.92
CA HIS A 290 -6.40 30.26 6.81
C HIS A 290 -7.69 30.95 7.29
N LEU A 291 -8.34 30.42 8.35
CA LEU A 291 -9.52 31.05 8.95
C LEU A 291 -9.20 32.44 9.52
N LEU A 292 -8.05 32.57 10.20
CA LEU A 292 -7.58 33.83 10.76
C LEU A 292 -7.26 34.85 9.66
N GLN A 293 -6.57 34.45 8.58
CA GLN A 293 -6.25 35.34 7.46
C GLN A 293 -7.51 35.87 6.75
N ASN A 294 -8.57 35.06 6.69
CA ASN A 294 -9.83 35.43 6.06
C ASN A 294 -10.83 36.10 7.00
N GLN A 295 -10.45 36.37 8.26
CA GLN A 295 -11.31 37.01 9.22
C GLN A 295 -11.46 38.50 8.89
N LYS A 296 -12.68 38.92 8.55
CA LYS A 296 -12.98 40.30 8.12
C LYS A 296 -13.00 41.33 9.24
N PHE A 297 -13.10 40.88 10.49
CA PHE A 297 -13.26 41.74 11.66
C PHE A 297 -12.23 41.37 12.70
N THR A 298 -11.52 42.39 13.17
CA THR A 298 -10.63 42.22 14.31
C THR A 298 -11.44 42.11 15.60
N PRO A 299 -10.86 41.57 16.69
CA PRO A 299 -11.51 41.59 18.01
C PRO A 299 -11.95 43.00 18.43
N ALA A 300 -11.16 44.03 18.10
CA ALA A 300 -11.50 45.43 18.36
C ALA A 300 -12.73 45.90 17.56
N ASP A 301 -12.90 45.43 16.32
CA ASP A 301 -14.11 45.70 15.53
C ASP A 301 -15.34 45.02 16.14
N VAL A 302 -15.20 43.78 16.61
CA VAL A 302 -16.29 43.05 17.28
C VAL A 302 -16.70 43.76 18.58
N GLU A 303 -15.74 44.24 19.37
CA GLU A 303 -16.03 45.05 20.55
C GLU A 303 -16.73 46.36 20.22
N ARG A 304 -16.30 47.05 19.15
CA ARG A 304 -16.96 48.28 18.67
C ARG A 304 -18.40 48.02 18.25
N ILE A 305 -18.63 46.99 17.41
CA ILE A 305 -19.97 46.58 16.96
C ILE A 305 -20.85 46.22 18.16
N ASN A 306 -20.32 45.54 19.18
CA ASN A 306 -21.08 45.20 20.39
C ASN A 306 -21.43 46.43 21.23
N ARG A 307 -20.55 47.43 21.32
CA ARG A 307 -20.85 48.71 21.98
C ARG A 307 -21.95 49.45 21.25
N GLU A 308 -21.82 49.62 19.93
CA GLU A 308 -22.84 50.28 19.09
C GLU A 308 -24.19 49.54 19.17
N LYS A 309 -24.18 48.21 19.13
CA LYS A 309 -25.39 47.39 19.33
C LYS A 309 -26.06 47.68 20.66
N LYS A 310 -25.29 47.81 21.74
CA LYS A 310 -25.81 48.11 23.08
C LYS A 310 -26.41 49.52 23.14
N GLU A 311 -25.76 50.50 22.54
CA GLU A 311 -26.26 51.89 22.44
C GLU A 311 -27.56 51.97 21.63
N LEU A 312 -27.61 51.27 20.50
CA LEU A 312 -28.82 51.18 19.68
C LEU A 312 -29.95 50.50 20.43
N GLN A 313 -29.68 49.42 21.17
CA GLN A 313 -30.70 48.78 22.02
C GLN A 313 -31.23 49.72 23.11
N GLN A 314 -30.35 50.49 23.75
CA GLN A 314 -30.77 51.51 24.73
C GLN A 314 -31.65 52.58 24.09
N THR A 315 -31.31 53.00 22.87
CA THR A 315 -32.08 53.99 22.10
C THR A 315 -33.44 53.44 21.70
N ILE A 316 -33.52 52.17 21.27
CA ILE A 316 -34.80 51.50 20.99
C ILE A 316 -35.65 51.47 22.25
N SER A 317 -35.09 51.05 23.40
CA SER A 317 -35.83 51.01 24.67
C SER A 317 -36.35 52.39 25.11
N SER A 318 -35.55 53.46 24.94
CA SER A 318 -35.99 54.80 25.30
C SER A 318 -37.07 55.33 24.36
N LEU A 319 -36.94 55.10 23.05
CA LEU A 319 -37.94 55.49 22.05
C LEU A 319 -39.25 54.71 22.23
N THR A 320 -39.19 53.40 22.50
CA THR A 320 -40.36 52.59 22.80
C THR A 320 -41.09 53.13 24.03
N LYS A 321 -40.36 53.47 25.10
CA LYS A 321 -40.98 54.07 26.29
C LYS A 321 -41.62 55.42 25.98
N SER A 322 -40.93 56.29 25.23
CA SER A 322 -41.48 57.59 24.83
C SER A 322 -42.73 57.43 23.94
N LEU A 323 -42.78 56.39 23.10
CA LEU A 323 -43.96 56.08 22.30
C LEU A 323 -45.13 55.64 23.19
N GLU A 324 -44.90 54.72 24.13
CA GLU A 324 -45.92 54.29 25.11
C GLU A 324 -46.47 55.48 25.91
N GLU A 325 -45.59 56.40 26.35
CA GLU A 325 -45.98 57.62 27.06
C GLU A 325 -46.84 58.55 26.17
N ALA A 326 -46.49 58.71 24.89
CA ALA A 326 -47.24 59.52 23.94
C ALA A 326 -48.61 58.89 23.57
N GLU A 327 -48.65 57.58 23.39
CA GLU A 327 -49.90 56.83 23.15
C GLU A 327 -50.84 56.94 24.36
N GLN A 328 -50.30 56.80 25.57
CA GLN A 328 -51.08 56.99 26.80
C GLN A 328 -51.62 58.43 26.91
N HIS A 329 -50.80 59.43 26.56
CA HIS A 329 -51.23 60.82 26.53
C HIS A 329 -52.35 61.05 25.51
N MET A 330 -52.22 60.52 24.29
CA MET A 330 -53.25 60.58 23.26
C MET A 330 -54.56 59.93 23.74
N TRP A 331 -54.48 58.74 24.35
CA TRP A 331 -55.67 58.05 24.88
C TRP A 331 -56.36 58.84 26.00
N ASN A 332 -55.58 59.48 26.89
CA ASN A 332 -56.11 60.37 27.93
C ASN A 332 -56.84 61.57 27.33
N GLU A 333 -56.25 62.22 26.32
CA GLU A 333 -56.86 63.35 25.60
C GLU A 333 -58.12 62.92 24.84
N GLU A 334 -58.09 61.78 24.14
CA GLU A 334 -59.26 61.24 23.45
C GLU A 334 -60.40 60.93 24.43
N THR A 335 -60.08 60.37 25.59
CA THR A 335 -61.03 60.14 26.68
C THR A 335 -61.60 61.46 27.21
N ALA A 336 -60.77 62.49 27.38
CA ALA A 336 -61.21 63.82 27.81
C ALA A 336 -62.15 64.47 26.79
N VAL A 337 -61.78 64.44 25.50
CA VAL A 337 -62.62 64.91 24.39
C VAL A 337 -63.94 64.15 24.37
N SER A 338 -63.93 62.82 24.56
CA SER A 338 -65.15 62.01 24.62
C SER A 338 -66.07 62.43 25.77
N LYS A 339 -65.51 62.69 26.97
CA LYS A 339 -66.27 63.18 28.13
C LYS A 339 -66.90 64.55 27.89
N GLU A 340 -66.14 65.48 27.30
CA GLU A 340 -66.67 66.82 26.98
C GLU A 340 -67.73 66.76 25.88
N LYS A 341 -67.57 65.90 24.88
CA LYS A 341 -68.61 65.63 23.87
C LYS A 341 -69.90 65.11 24.51
N GLU A 342 -69.82 64.19 25.48
CA GLU A 342 -70.98 63.69 26.21
C GLU A 342 -71.67 64.79 27.02
N LYS A 343 -70.91 65.63 27.76
CA LYS A 343 -71.47 66.79 28.47
C LYS A 343 -72.17 67.77 27.53
N ALA A 344 -71.56 68.07 26.38
CA ALA A 344 -72.14 68.93 25.37
C ALA A 344 -73.44 68.32 24.81
N ALA A 345 -73.48 67.01 24.57
CA ALA A 345 -74.69 66.31 24.13
C ALA A 345 -75.81 66.39 25.17
N LEU A 346 -75.49 66.25 26.47
CA LEU A 346 -76.48 66.42 27.56
C LEU A 346 -77.06 67.85 27.57
N LYS A 347 -76.20 68.87 27.46
CA LYS A 347 -76.64 70.27 27.40
C LYS A 347 -77.50 70.57 26.17
N LEU A 348 -77.18 69.96 25.04
CA LEU A 348 -77.96 70.05 23.81
C LEU A 348 -79.36 69.43 23.99
N VAL A 349 -79.44 68.26 24.64
CA VAL A 349 -80.73 67.64 24.99
C VAL A 349 -81.54 68.51 25.96
N GLU A 350 -80.90 69.06 27.01
CA GLU A 350 -81.55 69.99 27.95
C GLU A 350 -82.11 71.22 27.24
N TYR A 351 -81.31 71.84 26.37
CA TYR A 351 -81.71 73.00 25.57
C TYR A 351 -82.92 72.68 24.70
N ASN A 352 -82.86 71.61 23.90
CA ASN A 352 -83.97 71.21 23.03
C ASN A 352 -85.24 70.87 23.84
N LYS A 353 -85.10 70.26 25.02
CA LYS A 353 -86.22 70.01 25.94
C LYS A 353 -86.85 71.31 26.45
N LEU A 354 -86.04 72.28 26.86
CA LEU A 354 -86.51 73.58 27.33
C LEU A 354 -87.20 74.37 26.21
N ALA A 355 -86.60 74.38 25.02
CA ALA A 355 -87.16 75.05 23.84
C ALA A 355 -88.51 74.45 23.41
N ARG A 356 -88.69 73.12 23.52
CA ARG A 356 -90.00 72.47 23.35
C ARG A 356 -91.01 72.90 24.42
N LYS A 357 -90.60 72.98 25.70
CA LYS A 357 -91.47 73.44 26.80
C LYS A 357 -91.93 74.89 26.62
N LEU A 358 -91.06 75.76 26.08
CA LEU A 358 -91.34 77.16 25.77
C LEU A 358 -92.14 77.35 24.46
N LYS A 359 -92.55 76.26 23.79
CA LYS A 359 -93.24 76.27 22.50
C LYS A 359 -92.45 77.01 21.40
N LEU A 360 -91.13 76.82 21.37
CA LEU A 360 -90.22 77.34 20.34
C LEU A 360 -89.82 76.28 19.30
N ILE A 361 -89.96 75.00 19.64
CA ILE A 361 -89.72 73.85 18.76
C ILE A 361 -91.00 73.01 18.74
N PRO A 362 -91.54 72.61 17.57
CA PRO A 362 -91.03 72.81 16.21
C PRO A 362 -91.14 74.27 15.71
N MET A 363 -90.56 74.59 14.55
CA MET A 363 -90.61 75.94 13.92
C MET A 363 -92.04 76.51 13.76
N SER A 364 -93.03 75.62 13.71
CA SER A 364 -94.47 75.94 13.66
C SER A 364 -95.10 76.16 15.04
N ALA A 365 -94.32 76.12 16.12
CA ALA A 365 -94.81 76.30 17.47
C ALA A 365 -95.20 77.76 17.72
N GLU A 366 -96.17 77.96 18.60
CA GLU A 366 -96.86 79.23 18.88
C GLU A 366 -95.90 80.42 19.07
N ASN A 367 -94.79 80.20 19.78
CA ASN A 367 -93.83 81.25 20.11
C ASN A 367 -92.60 81.26 19.19
N ALA A 368 -92.53 80.37 18.20
CA ALA A 368 -91.35 80.21 17.34
C ALA A 368 -91.25 81.31 16.26
N CYS A 369 -92.35 81.99 15.94
CA CYS A 369 -92.42 83.07 14.95
C CYS A 369 -91.70 82.72 13.61
N GLY A 370 -91.76 81.45 13.18
CA GLY A 370 -91.14 80.96 11.94
C GLY A 370 -89.62 80.71 11.98
N HIS A 371 -88.97 80.75 13.15
CA HIS A 371 -87.53 80.50 13.28
C HIS A 371 -87.24 79.07 13.80
N ASP A 372 -86.17 78.45 13.30
CA ASP A 372 -85.74 77.11 13.73
C ASP A 372 -84.83 77.19 14.95
N PHE A 373 -85.38 76.88 16.12
CA PHE A 373 -84.63 76.85 17.37
C PHE A 373 -84.07 75.46 17.72
N GLU A 374 -84.18 74.44 16.85
CA GLU A 374 -83.66 73.10 17.17
C GLU A 374 -82.15 72.98 16.89
N ILE A 375 -81.39 72.64 17.92
CA ILE A 375 -79.96 72.30 17.75
C ILE A 375 -79.88 70.81 17.41
N ARG A 376 -79.48 70.48 16.18
CA ARG A 376 -79.24 69.09 15.76
C ARG A 376 -77.85 68.63 16.21
N THR A 377 -77.68 67.34 16.43
CA THR A 377 -76.40 66.74 16.82
C THR A 377 -75.30 67.12 15.83
N ILE A 378 -74.24 67.72 16.37
CA ILE A 378 -73.12 68.31 15.62
C ILE A 378 -72.16 67.19 15.18
N SER A 379 -71.91 67.05 13.88
CA SER A 379 -70.81 66.23 13.36
C SER A 379 -69.47 66.99 13.40
N ASP A 380 -69.50 68.32 13.21
CA ASP A 380 -68.29 69.15 13.11
C ASP A 380 -68.28 70.28 14.14
N TYR A 381 -67.35 70.20 15.09
CA TYR A 381 -67.11 71.21 16.15
C TYR A 381 -66.26 72.38 15.65
N GLY A 382 -66.53 72.87 14.44
CA GLY A 382 -65.78 73.93 13.79
C GLY A 382 -66.28 75.35 14.12
N PRO A 383 -65.46 76.39 13.91
CA PRO A 383 -65.85 77.80 14.05
C PRO A 383 -67.10 78.16 13.22
N SER A 384 -67.25 77.55 12.04
CA SER A 384 -68.40 77.73 11.15
C SER A 384 -69.72 77.33 11.81
N THR A 385 -69.73 76.25 12.59
CA THR A 385 -70.92 75.75 13.31
C THR A 385 -71.35 76.71 14.42
N MET A 386 -70.39 77.32 15.12
CA MET A 386 -70.67 78.33 16.15
C MET A 386 -71.30 79.60 15.56
N VAL A 387 -70.83 80.03 14.39
CA VAL A 387 -71.41 81.17 13.66
C VAL A 387 -72.84 80.87 13.20
N GLN A 388 -73.10 79.64 12.77
CA GLN A 388 -74.43 79.19 12.36
C GLN A 388 -75.43 79.26 13.52
N TYR A 389 -75.11 78.70 14.69
CA TYR A 389 -76.01 78.76 15.86
C TYR A 389 -76.22 80.17 16.39
N LYS A 390 -75.18 81.01 16.35
CA LYS A 390 -75.32 82.43 16.70
C LYS A 390 -76.36 83.13 15.82
N THR A 391 -76.34 82.84 14.52
CA THR A 391 -77.24 83.48 13.54
C THR A 391 -78.65 82.89 13.58
N GLN A 392 -78.75 81.56 13.63
CA GLN A 392 -80.01 80.83 13.54
C GLN A 392 -80.82 80.89 14.84
N ILE A 393 -80.16 80.89 15.99
CA ILE A 393 -80.81 80.69 17.30
C ILE A 393 -80.63 81.89 18.21
N GLN A 394 -79.39 82.32 18.44
CA GLN A 394 -79.10 83.36 19.44
C GLN A 394 -79.69 84.72 19.03
N MET A 395 -79.49 85.17 17.79
CA MET A 395 -80.04 86.45 17.34
C MET A 395 -81.58 86.50 17.36
N PRO A 396 -82.32 85.48 16.87
CA PRO A 396 -83.78 85.50 16.96
C PRO A 396 -84.31 85.41 18.40
N LEU A 397 -83.67 84.65 19.29
CA LEU A 397 -84.02 84.63 20.72
C LEU A 397 -83.82 86.00 21.37
N SER A 398 -82.69 86.67 21.11
CA SER A 398 -82.45 88.03 21.62
C SER A 398 -83.50 89.02 21.13
N LYS A 399 -83.93 88.90 19.87
CA LYS A 399 -85.03 89.72 19.33
C LYS A 399 -86.38 89.41 20.01
N LEU A 400 -86.67 88.13 20.26
CA LEU A 400 -87.89 87.72 20.97
C LEU A 400 -87.92 88.28 22.40
N ILE A 401 -86.79 88.22 23.12
CA ILE A 401 -86.64 88.81 24.46
C ILE A 401 -86.92 90.31 24.41
N SER A 402 -86.29 91.04 23.48
CA SER A 402 -86.51 92.48 23.31
C SER A 402 -87.98 92.83 23.04
N ASN A 403 -88.67 92.05 22.20
CA ASN A 403 -90.09 92.26 21.90
C ASN A 403 -90.98 92.01 23.14
N VAL A 404 -90.67 90.98 23.94
CA VAL A 404 -91.39 90.69 25.18
C VAL A 404 -91.14 91.76 26.22
N GLU A 405 -89.91 92.27 26.34
CA GLU A 405 -89.57 93.40 27.22
C GLU A 405 -90.30 94.68 26.84
N GLU A 406 -90.42 94.96 25.54
CA GLU A 406 -91.16 96.11 25.01
C GLU A 406 -92.67 95.98 25.30
N GLU A 407 -93.29 94.83 25.05
CA GLU A 407 -94.70 94.59 25.39
C GLU A 407 -94.97 94.60 26.89
N ASN A 408 -94.05 94.06 27.71
CA ASN A 408 -94.17 94.12 29.17
C ASN A 408 -94.10 95.57 29.67
N SER A 409 -93.21 96.38 29.08
CA SER A 409 -93.13 97.82 29.36
C SER A 409 -94.43 98.54 28.95
N ARG A 410 -94.99 98.20 27.79
CA ARG A 410 -96.28 98.75 27.31
C ARG A 410 -97.43 98.40 28.25
N LEU A 411 -97.55 97.14 28.67
CA LEU A 411 -98.58 96.68 29.60
C LEU A 411 -98.40 97.28 31.01
N THR A 412 -97.17 97.46 31.46
CA THR A 412 -96.86 98.12 32.74
C THR A 412 -97.32 99.58 32.73
N ASN A 413 -97.04 100.31 31.63
CA ASN A 413 -97.51 101.68 31.47
C ASN A 413 -99.04 101.76 31.36
N MET A 414 -99.67 100.82 30.64
CA MET A 414 -101.14 100.72 30.55
C MET A 414 -101.76 100.44 31.94
N LYS A 415 -101.14 99.58 32.74
CA LYS A 415 -101.56 99.28 34.12
C LYS A 415 -101.52 100.54 34.98
N LEU A 416 -100.41 101.30 34.94
CA LEU A 416 -100.28 102.56 35.67
C LEU A 416 -101.39 103.56 35.30
N SER A 417 -101.68 103.72 34.00
CA SER A 417 -102.75 104.60 33.52
C SER A 417 -104.15 104.15 33.97
N LEU A 418 -104.41 102.84 33.99
CA LEU A 418 -105.67 102.29 34.50
C LEU A 418 -105.78 102.45 36.03
N GLU A 419 -104.69 102.29 36.77
CA GLU A 419 -104.62 102.54 38.21
C GLU A 419 -104.94 104.02 38.53
N GLU A 420 -104.37 104.97 37.79
CA GLU A 420 -104.73 106.40 37.90
C GLU A 420 -106.21 106.67 37.57
N SER A 421 -106.75 105.99 36.55
CA SER A 421 -108.16 106.11 36.16
C SER A 421 -109.11 105.59 37.25
N VAL A 422 -108.75 104.48 37.90
CA VAL A 422 -109.49 103.92 39.04
C VAL A 422 -109.45 104.88 40.23
N GLU A 423 -108.31 105.51 40.49
CA GLU A 423 -108.17 106.53 41.55
C GLU A 423 -109.03 107.78 41.28
N GLN A 424 -109.11 108.24 40.03
CA GLN A 424 -109.99 109.35 39.65
C GLN A 424 -111.47 109.03 39.85
N VAL A 425 -111.91 107.81 39.50
CA VAL A 425 -113.29 107.37 39.74
C VAL A 425 -113.56 107.22 41.24
N ALA A 426 -112.60 106.72 42.03
CA ALA A 426 -112.72 106.66 43.48
C ALA A 426 -112.87 108.05 44.12
N MET A 427 -112.12 109.05 43.63
CA MET A 427 -112.27 110.45 44.08
C MET A 427 -113.64 111.06 43.70
N LEU A 428 -114.16 110.78 42.51
CA LEU A 428 -115.51 111.22 42.11
C LEU A 428 -116.60 110.56 42.95
N GLN A 429 -116.42 109.29 43.33
CA GLN A 429 -117.32 108.58 44.24
C GLN A 429 -117.33 109.24 45.63
N ILE A 430 -116.17 109.58 46.18
CA ILE A 430 -116.04 110.29 47.46
C ILE A 430 -116.72 111.67 47.37
N HIS A 431 -116.53 112.41 46.27
CA HIS A 431 -117.13 113.73 46.07
C HIS A 431 -118.67 113.65 45.97
N CYS A 432 -119.24 112.64 45.30
CA CYS A 432 -120.68 112.38 45.30
C CYS A 432 -121.21 112.01 46.69
N THR A 433 -120.45 111.24 47.47
CA THR A 433 -120.87 110.81 48.82
C THR A 433 -120.86 111.98 49.81
N VAL A 434 -119.89 112.89 49.71
CA VAL A 434 -119.81 114.12 50.52
C VAL A 434 -120.90 115.13 50.15
N PHE A 435 -121.26 115.24 48.86
CA PHE A 435 -122.37 116.09 48.42
C PHE A 435 -123.73 115.58 48.93
N SER A 436 -123.96 114.26 48.95
CA SER A 436 -125.18 113.67 49.50
C SER A 436 -125.32 113.82 51.02
N ILE A 437 -124.21 113.84 51.77
CA ILE A 437 -124.25 114.03 53.24
C ILE A 437 -124.49 115.50 53.61
N THR A 438 -124.06 116.46 52.79
CA THR A 438 -124.21 117.90 53.08
C THR A 438 -125.63 118.42 52.82
N PHE A 439 -126.43 117.74 51.97
CA PHE A 439 -127.80 118.14 51.63
C PHE A 439 -128.88 117.63 52.63
N ILE A 440 -128.53 116.77 53.59
CA ILE A 440 -129.46 116.24 54.59
C ILE A 440 -129.41 117.04 55.92
N VAL A 441 -128.48 117.98 56.07
CA VAL A 441 -128.28 118.75 57.32
C VAL A 441 -128.60 120.26 57.16
N ASN A 442 -129.29 120.67 56.10
CA ASN A 442 -129.86 122.02 55.97
C ASN A 442 -131.34 122.00 55.65
#